data_AF-A0A498GW48-F1
#
_entry.id   AF-A0A498GW48-F1
#
_cell.length_a   1.000
_cell.length_b   1.000
_cell.length_c   1.000
_cell.angle_alpha   90.00
_cell.angle_beta   90.00
_cell.angle_gamma   90.00
#
_symmetry.space_group_name_H-M   'P 1'
#
loop_
_entity.id
_entity.type
_entity.pdbx_description
1 polymer ?
#
loop_
_entity_poly.entity_id
_entity_poly.type
_entity_poly.pdbx_seq_one_letter_code
_entity_poly.pdbx_strand_id
1 'polypeptide(L)'
;MKYVTSIPNKTQEVVGVLFGIVLFYFWLVLIDKIKMLLFSEVIVINSSKIIKAQYWGQIDQWLAAGLILFFLIFGHYLLCSKNMSRIEKNRDIIGMKSALIGFILWLFITIVTFLFKITFPYFFNIAGGYLIIIFIYFLLKNKLYKFEI
;
A
#
# COMPACT_ATOMS: atom_id res chain seq x y z
N MET A 1 8.81 -43.51 2.70
CA MET A 1 8.76 -42.30 3.55
C MET A 1 7.79 -41.33 2.87
N LYS A 2 6.66 -40.99 3.53
CA LYS A 2 5.53 -40.27 2.91
C LYS A 2 5.91 -38.81 2.57
N TYR A 3 5.68 -38.43 1.32
CA TYR A 3 5.64 -37.05 0.85
C TYR A 3 4.58 -36.26 1.62
N VAL A 4 4.99 -35.42 2.57
CA VAL A 4 4.11 -34.46 3.27
C VAL A 4 4.82 -33.11 3.30
N THR A 5 4.89 -32.41 2.16
CA THR A 5 5.53 -31.07 2.09
C THR A 5 4.83 -30.04 1.20
N SER A 6 3.70 -30.34 0.55
CA SER A 6 3.09 -29.40 -0.41
C SER A 6 1.92 -28.56 0.12
N ILE A 7 1.10 -29.07 1.06
CA ILE A 7 -0.10 -28.40 1.58
C ILE A 7 0.17 -27.34 2.67
N PRO A 8 1.11 -27.54 3.63
CA PRO A 8 1.29 -26.56 4.71
C PRO A 8 1.86 -25.22 4.22
N ASN A 9 2.71 -25.23 3.18
CA ASN A 9 3.31 -24.01 2.65
C ASN A 9 2.27 -23.10 1.98
N LYS A 10 1.38 -23.68 1.17
CA LYS A 10 0.34 -22.92 0.46
C LYS A 10 -0.71 -22.32 1.39
N THR A 11 -1.05 -23.02 2.47
CA THR A 11 -1.95 -22.49 3.51
C THR A 11 -1.31 -21.29 4.20
N GLN A 12 -0.02 -21.38 4.53
CA GLN A 12 0.74 -20.30 5.16
C GLN A 12 0.86 -19.06 4.26
N GLU A 13 1.06 -19.24 2.94
CA GLU A 13 1.05 -18.15 1.97
C GLU A 13 -0.27 -17.38 1.97
N VAL A 14 -1.40 -18.09 1.91
CA VAL A 14 -2.73 -17.46 1.95
C VAL A 14 -2.95 -16.74 3.28
N VAL A 15 -2.58 -17.35 4.40
CA VAL A 15 -2.67 -16.72 5.73
C VAL A 15 -1.79 -15.47 5.81
N GLY A 16 -0.59 -15.49 5.21
CA GLY A 16 0.30 -14.33 5.07
C GLY A 16 -0.37 -13.16 4.37
N VAL A 17 -0.99 -13.41 3.22
CA VAL A 17 -1.69 -12.38 2.45
C VAL A 17 -2.91 -11.84 3.22
N LEU A 18 -3.70 -12.72 3.84
CA LEU A 18 -4.84 -12.31 4.68
C LEU A 18 -4.40 -11.47 5.88
N PHE A 19 -3.29 -11.82 6.51
CA PHE A 19 -2.70 -11.02 7.58
C PHE A 19 -2.30 -9.63 7.08
N GLY A 20 -1.78 -9.54 5.85
CA GLY A 20 -1.54 -8.27 5.16
C GLY A 20 -2.80 -7.41 5.02
N ILE A 21 -3.95 -8.00 4.67
CA ILE A 21 -5.23 -7.29 4.59
C ILE A 21 -5.64 -6.71 5.95
N VAL A 22 -5.44 -7.48 7.03
CA VAL A 22 -5.72 -7.01 8.39
C VAL A 22 -4.83 -5.81 8.75
N LEU A 23 -3.53 -5.87 8.45
CA LEU A 23 -2.62 -4.74 8.65
C LEU A 23 -3.00 -3.50 7.84
N PHE A 24 -3.46 -3.71 6.60
CA PHE A 24 -3.97 -2.61 5.78
C PHE A 24 -5.24 -1.98 6.37
N TYR A 25 -6.13 -2.77 6.96
CA TYR A 25 -7.28 -2.22 7.68
C TYR A 25 -6.86 -1.37 8.88
N PHE A 26 -5.87 -1.83 9.66
CA PHE A 26 -5.29 -1.01 10.74
C PHE A 26 -4.70 0.31 10.21
N TRP A 27 -4.06 0.29 9.04
CA TRP A 27 -3.59 1.51 8.37
C TRP A 27 -4.73 2.49 8.05
N LEU A 28 -5.86 2.02 7.51
CA LEU A 28 -7.01 2.87 7.22
C LEU A 28 -7.55 3.55 8.48
N VAL A 29 -7.70 2.77 9.57
CA VAL A 29 -8.13 3.30 10.86
C VAL A 29 -7.13 4.32 11.40
N LEU A 30 -5.83 4.04 11.29
CA LEU A 30 -4.77 4.95 11.72
C LEU A 30 -4.87 6.30 11.00
N ILE A 31 -5.00 6.28 9.67
CA ILE A 31 -5.14 7.50 8.86
C ILE A 31 -6.39 8.28 9.24
N ASP A 32 -7.53 7.61 9.41
CA ASP A 32 -8.77 8.25 9.85
C ASP A 32 -8.59 8.96 11.20
N LYS A 33 -7.98 8.28 12.18
CA LYS A 33 -7.72 8.87 13.51
C LYS A 33 -6.78 10.06 13.46
N ILE A 34 -5.69 9.97 12.70
CA ILE A 34 -4.75 11.09 12.53
C ILE A 34 -5.45 12.28 11.90
N LYS A 35 -6.26 12.05 10.87
CA LYS A 35 -7.02 13.11 10.20
C LYS A 35 -8.05 13.75 11.12
N MET A 36 -8.82 12.95 11.85
CA MET A 36 -9.77 13.45 12.84
C MET A 36 -9.09 14.24 13.96
N LEU A 37 -7.88 13.86 14.37
CA LEU A 37 -7.16 14.55 15.44
C LEU A 37 -6.57 15.90 15.00
N LEU A 38 -6.01 15.97 13.79
CA LEU A 38 -5.22 17.11 13.33
C LEU A 38 -5.98 18.05 12.40
N PHE A 39 -6.99 17.55 11.70
CA PHE A 39 -7.65 18.25 10.59
C PHE A 39 -9.17 18.10 10.63
N SER A 40 -9.76 18.03 11.84
CA SER A 40 -11.21 18.03 12.00
C SER A 40 -11.80 19.42 11.78
N GLU A 41 -12.95 19.46 11.11
CA GLU A 41 -13.79 20.63 10.96
C GLU A 41 -15.17 20.37 11.58
N VAL A 42 -15.77 21.41 12.18
CA VAL A 42 -17.13 21.35 12.71
C VAL A 42 -18.09 21.80 11.63
N ILE A 43 -19.04 20.95 11.26
CA ILE A 43 -20.09 21.26 10.29
C ILE A 43 -21.44 21.17 10.98
N VAL A 44 -22.28 22.16 10.71
CA VAL A 44 -23.65 22.21 11.22
C VAL A 44 -24.58 21.66 10.15
N ILE A 45 -25.22 20.53 10.42
CA ILE A 45 -26.24 19.91 9.55
C ILE A 45 -27.50 19.71 10.38
N ASN A 46 -28.63 20.26 9.94
CA ASN A 46 -29.92 20.17 10.65
C ASN A 46 -29.82 20.50 12.15
N SER A 47 -29.18 21.62 12.50
CA SER A 47 -28.99 22.07 13.89
C SER A 47 -28.10 21.16 14.77
N SER A 48 -27.59 20.06 14.23
CA SER A 48 -26.62 19.19 14.87
C SER A 48 -25.19 19.57 14.46
N LYS A 49 -24.29 19.65 15.44
CA LYS A 49 -22.85 19.84 15.18
C LYS A 49 -22.21 18.48 14.96
N ILE A 50 -21.70 18.26 13.75
CA ILE A 50 -20.97 17.04 13.38
C ILE A 50 -19.51 17.42 13.20
N ILE A 51 -18.62 16.68 13.85
CA ILE A 51 -17.17 16.81 13.66
C ILE A 51 -16.78 15.80 12.57
N LYS A 52 -16.17 16.28 11.49
CA LYS A 52 -15.67 15.41 10.43
C LYS A 52 -14.24 15.80 10.04
N ALA A 53 -13.46 14.83 9.60
CA ALA A 53 -12.16 15.10 9.00
C ALA A 53 -12.33 15.90 7.71
N GLN A 54 -11.43 16.86 7.49
CA GLN A 54 -11.35 17.59 6.24
C GLN A 54 -11.11 16.63 5.06
N TYR A 55 -11.80 16.86 3.94
CA TYR A 55 -11.62 16.05 2.74
C TYR A 55 -10.50 16.62 1.86
N TRP A 56 -9.50 15.81 1.58
CA TRP A 56 -8.32 16.18 0.78
C TRP A 56 -8.33 15.60 -0.64
N GLY A 57 -9.52 15.25 -1.14
CA GLY A 57 -9.70 14.84 -2.53
C GLY A 57 -8.83 13.64 -2.90
N GLN A 58 -7.99 13.83 -3.90
CA GLN A 58 -7.10 12.79 -4.44
C GLN A 58 -6.02 12.31 -3.45
N ILE A 59 -5.67 13.12 -2.45
CA ILE A 59 -4.75 12.69 -1.37
C ILE A 59 -5.42 11.60 -0.54
N ASP A 60 -6.68 11.79 -0.14
CA ASP A 60 -7.44 10.81 0.65
C ASP A 60 -7.60 9.50 -0.10
N GLN A 61 -7.92 9.59 -1.40
CA GLN A 61 -8.05 8.43 -2.27
C GLN A 61 -6.74 7.62 -2.32
N TRP A 62 -5.59 8.30 -2.42
CA TRP A 62 -4.30 7.62 -2.48
C TRP A 62 -3.83 7.10 -1.13
N LEU A 63 -4.05 7.83 -0.03
CA LEU A 63 -3.77 7.34 1.33
C LEU A 63 -4.58 6.08 1.65
N ALA A 64 -5.83 6.02 1.16
CA ALA A 64 -6.71 4.88 1.34
C ALA A 64 -6.29 3.68 0.49
N ALA A 65 -5.92 3.87 -0.79
CA ALA A 65 -5.68 2.74 -1.70
C ALA A 65 -4.20 2.35 -1.84
N GLY A 66 -3.28 3.31 -1.77
CA GLY A 66 -1.94 3.20 -2.34
C GLY A 66 -1.00 2.20 -1.65
N LEU A 67 -1.23 1.90 -0.36
CA LEU A 67 -0.40 0.96 0.40
C LEU A 67 -0.91 -0.49 0.41
N ILE A 68 -2.03 -0.80 -0.24
CA ILE A 68 -2.56 -2.17 -0.20
C ILE A 68 -1.54 -3.21 -0.70
N LEU A 69 -0.86 -2.93 -1.82
CA LEU A 69 0.17 -3.84 -2.36
C LEU A 69 1.33 -4.03 -1.38
N PHE A 70 1.76 -2.96 -0.71
CA PHE A 70 2.80 -3.05 0.31
C PHE A 70 2.37 -4.01 1.42
N PHE A 71 1.17 -3.84 1.98
CA PHE A 71 0.70 -4.66 3.09
C PHE A 71 0.45 -6.12 2.70
N LEU A 72 -0.04 -6.40 1.49
CA LEU A 72 -0.19 -7.78 1.00
C LEU A 72 1.15 -8.50 0.94
N ILE A 73 2.16 -7.85 0.34
CA ILE A 73 3.51 -8.42 0.23
C ILE A 73 4.18 -8.49 1.61
N PHE A 74 3.99 -7.48 2.45
CA PHE A 74 4.55 -7.44 3.80
C PHE A 74 3.96 -8.54 4.69
N GLY A 75 2.65 -8.76 4.66
CA GLY A 75 2.00 -9.84 5.40
C GLY A 75 2.48 -11.22 4.94
N HIS A 76 2.58 -11.42 3.62
CA HIS A 76 3.18 -12.62 3.04
C HIS A 76 4.62 -12.82 3.51
N TYR A 77 5.46 -11.79 3.41
CA TYR A 77 6.86 -11.82 3.85
C TYR A 77 6.99 -12.14 5.34
N LEU A 78 6.19 -11.50 6.22
CA LEU A 78 6.26 -11.71 7.67
C LEU A 78 6.01 -13.17 8.04
N LEU A 79 4.98 -13.79 7.47
CA LEU A 79 4.60 -15.16 7.85
C LEU A 79 5.37 -16.22 7.09
N CYS A 80 5.77 -15.98 5.84
CA CYS A 80 6.42 -16.99 5.00
C CYS A 80 7.95 -16.89 4.95
N SER A 81 8.57 -15.79 5.45
CA SER A 81 10.02 -15.57 5.34
C SER A 81 10.87 -16.72 5.85
N LYS A 82 10.47 -17.50 6.84
CA LYS A 82 11.30 -18.62 7.31
C LYS A 82 11.39 -19.77 6.30
N ASN A 83 10.36 -19.93 5.48
CA ASN A 83 10.19 -21.07 4.56
C ASN A 83 10.46 -20.70 3.09
N MET A 84 10.67 -19.42 2.80
CA MET A 84 10.97 -18.92 1.46
C MET A 84 12.40 -19.17 1.03
N SER A 85 12.58 -19.43 -0.27
CA SER A 85 13.88 -19.38 -0.93
C SER A 85 14.47 -17.96 -0.91
N ARG A 86 15.79 -17.85 -1.13
CA ARG A 86 16.48 -16.55 -1.21
C ARG A 86 15.91 -15.67 -2.35
N ILE A 87 15.53 -16.29 -3.46
CA ILE A 87 14.97 -15.61 -4.64
C ILE A 87 13.59 -15.02 -4.30
N GLU A 88 12.72 -15.80 -3.65
CA GLU A 88 11.39 -15.33 -3.24
C GLU A 88 11.47 -14.20 -2.21
N LYS A 89 12.37 -14.32 -1.22
CA LYS A 89 12.63 -13.25 -0.26
C LYS A 89 13.05 -11.96 -0.94
N ASN A 90 14.01 -12.06 -1.86
CA ASN A 90 14.48 -10.90 -2.61
C ASN A 90 13.35 -10.29 -3.44
N ARG A 91 12.50 -11.11 -4.08
CA ARG A 91 11.34 -10.64 -4.84
C ARG A 91 10.37 -9.86 -3.96
N ASP A 92 10.05 -10.37 -2.77
CA ASP A 92 9.16 -9.69 -1.83
C ASP A 92 9.79 -8.38 -1.31
N ILE A 93 11.09 -8.38 -1.01
CA ILE A 93 11.82 -7.16 -0.61
C ILE A 93 11.79 -6.10 -1.70
N ILE A 94 12.01 -6.48 -2.96
CA ILE A 94 11.91 -5.56 -4.11
C ILE A 94 10.48 -5.04 -4.22
N GLY A 95 9.48 -5.92 -4.14
CA GLY A 95 8.06 -5.57 -4.20
C GLY A 95 7.67 -4.54 -3.12
N MET A 96 8.06 -4.79 -1.88
CA MET A 96 7.85 -3.87 -0.76
C MET A 96 8.54 -2.52 -1.00
N LYS A 97 9.81 -2.53 -1.42
CA LYS A 97 10.55 -1.29 -1.74
C LYS A 97 9.88 -0.50 -2.86
N SER A 98 9.49 -1.16 -3.95
CA SER A 98 8.81 -0.49 -5.06
C SER A 98 7.45 0.07 -4.65
N ALA A 99 6.69 -0.64 -3.83
CA ALA A 99 5.41 -0.18 -3.34
C ALA A 99 5.57 1.06 -2.45
N LEU A 100 6.53 1.07 -1.52
CA LEU A 100 6.81 2.24 -0.67
C LEU A 100 7.31 3.45 -1.46
N ILE A 101 8.28 3.27 -2.36
CA ILE A 101 8.83 4.38 -3.15
C ILE A 101 7.75 4.94 -4.08
N GLY A 102 6.99 4.07 -4.76
CA GLY A 102 5.91 4.49 -5.63
C GLY A 102 4.77 5.16 -4.88
N PHE A 103 4.42 4.67 -3.68
CA PHE A 103 3.47 5.33 -2.79
C PHE A 103 3.90 6.76 -2.45
N ILE A 104 5.15 6.95 -2.01
CA ILE A 104 5.67 8.26 -1.63
C ILE A 104 5.71 9.22 -2.83
N LEU A 105 6.20 8.75 -3.98
CA LEU A 105 6.29 9.57 -5.19
C LEU A 105 4.91 10.00 -5.69
N TRP A 106 3.95 9.08 -5.74
CA TRP A 106 2.60 9.44 -6.17
C TRP A 106 1.87 10.29 -5.13
N LEU A 107 2.10 10.05 -3.83
CA LEU A 107 1.56 10.89 -2.77
C LEU A 107 2.03 12.34 -2.94
N PHE A 108 3.32 12.55 -3.24
CA PHE A 108 3.85 13.87 -3.54
C PHE A 108 3.13 14.52 -4.75
N ILE A 109 2.94 13.76 -5.83
CA ILE A 109 2.17 14.24 -7.00
C ILE A 109 0.75 14.64 -6.59
N THR A 110 0.04 13.81 -5.81
CA THR A 110 -1.34 14.09 -5.37
C THR A 110 -1.43 15.34 -4.49
N ILE A 111 -0.40 15.61 -3.67
CA ILE A 111 -0.31 16.81 -2.84
C ILE A 111 -0.12 18.03 -3.73
N VAL A 112 0.85 18.00 -4.64
CA VAL A 112 1.11 19.10 -5.56
C VAL A 112 -0.15 19.42 -6.36
N THR A 113 -0.78 18.43 -6.98
CA THR A 113 -1.96 18.65 -7.81
C THR A 113 -3.15 19.14 -7.00
N PHE A 114 -3.29 18.71 -5.73
CA PHE A 114 -4.32 19.21 -4.82
C PHE A 114 -4.11 20.69 -4.49
N LEU A 115 -2.86 21.11 -4.21
CA LEU A 115 -2.50 22.51 -3.94
C LEU A 115 -2.78 23.41 -5.15
N PHE A 116 -2.55 22.92 -6.37
CA PHE A 116 -2.87 23.63 -7.61
C PHE A 116 -4.35 23.54 -8.03
N LYS A 117 -5.21 22.93 -7.20
CA LYS A 117 -6.64 22.71 -7.51
C LYS A 117 -6.88 21.92 -8.81
N ILE A 118 -5.92 21.09 -9.20
CA ILE A 118 -6.03 20.17 -10.33
C ILE A 118 -6.68 18.88 -9.82
N THR A 119 -7.83 18.53 -10.38
CA THR A 119 -8.59 17.35 -9.98
C THR A 119 -8.50 16.25 -11.02
N PHE A 120 -8.08 15.06 -10.60
CA PHE A 120 -8.20 13.85 -11.42
C PHE A 120 -9.42 13.03 -11.01
N PRO A 121 -10.07 12.35 -11.96
CA PRO A 121 -11.02 11.31 -11.61
C PRO A 121 -10.34 10.22 -10.78
N TYR A 122 -11.08 9.61 -9.85
CA TYR A 122 -10.58 8.57 -8.94
C TYR A 122 -9.77 7.49 -9.67
N PHE A 123 -10.31 6.97 -10.78
CA PHE A 123 -9.65 5.93 -11.57
C PHE A 123 -8.25 6.35 -12.06
N PHE A 124 -8.10 7.58 -12.57
CA PHE A 124 -6.81 8.08 -13.05
C PHE A 124 -5.81 8.27 -11.92
N ASN A 125 -6.27 8.77 -10.78
CA ASN A 125 -5.42 8.91 -9.60
C ASN A 125 -4.87 7.55 -9.14
N ILE A 126 -5.74 6.56 -8.99
CA ILE A 126 -5.33 5.22 -8.56
C ILE A 126 -4.46 4.52 -9.60
N ALA A 127 -4.84 4.56 -10.87
CA ALA A 127 -4.08 3.92 -11.94
C ALA A 127 -2.68 4.53 -12.09
N GLY A 128 -2.56 5.85 -12.04
CA GLY A 128 -1.28 6.54 -12.14
C GLY A 128 -0.31 6.14 -11.02
N GLY A 129 -0.79 6.04 -9.79
CA GLY A 129 0.03 5.60 -8.66
C GLY A 129 0.52 4.16 -8.82
N TYR A 130 -0.32 3.23 -9.26
CA TYR A 130 0.10 1.85 -9.50
C TYR A 130 1.04 1.71 -10.70
N LEU A 131 0.86 2.51 -11.75
CA LEU A 131 1.81 2.54 -12.87
C LEU A 131 3.21 2.95 -12.42
N ILE A 132 3.32 3.94 -11.50
CA ILE A 132 4.61 4.32 -10.90
C ILE A 132 5.21 3.16 -10.10
N ILE A 133 4.40 2.47 -9.26
CA ILE A 133 4.87 1.32 -8.47
C ILE A 133 5.43 0.23 -9.41
N ILE A 134 4.71 -0.10 -10.48
CA ILE A 134 5.13 -1.10 -11.47
C ILE A 134 6.42 -0.67 -12.17
N PHE A 135 6.50 0.60 -12.59
CA PHE A 135 7.70 1.14 -13.22
C PHE A 135 8.93 1.02 -12.30
N ILE A 136 8.80 1.40 -11.03
CA ILE A 136 9.88 1.29 -10.03
C ILE A 136 10.25 -0.16 -9.78
N TYR A 137 9.27 -1.06 -9.72
CA TYR A 137 9.52 -2.50 -9.57
C TYR A 137 10.43 -3.02 -10.69
N PHE A 138 10.14 -2.67 -11.95
CA PHE A 138 11.00 -3.07 -13.08
C PHE A 138 12.40 -2.44 -12.99
N LEU A 139 12.51 -1.17 -12.61
CA LEU A 139 13.81 -0.52 -12.43
C LEU A 139 14.67 -1.20 -11.35
N LEU A 140 14.07 -1.56 -10.21
CA LEU A 140 14.78 -2.24 -9.12
C LEU A 140 15.12 -3.69 -9.46
N LYS A 141 14.20 -4.40 -10.13
CA LYS A 141 14.42 -5.77 -10.60
C LYS A 141 15.59 -5.83 -11.58
N ASN A 142 15.64 -4.93 -12.56
CA ASN A 142 16.70 -4.90 -13.57
C ASN A 142 18.09 -4.62 -13.00
N LYS A 143 18.18 -3.83 -11.92
CA LYS A 143 19.45 -3.60 -11.22
C LYS A 143 20.00 -4.88 -10.59
N LEU A 144 19.16 -5.74 -10.01
CA LEU A 144 19.62 -6.98 -9.37
C LEU A 144 20.18 -8.00 -10.36
N TYR A 145 19.55 -8.18 -11.52
CA TYR A 145 20.07 -9.07 -12.57
C TYR A 145 21.41 -8.61 -13.14
N LYS A 146 21.72 -7.31 -13.05
CA LYS A 146 23.00 -6.75 -13.51
C LYS A 146 24.16 -6.99 -12.52
N PHE A 147 23.89 -7.38 -11.28
CA PHE A 147 24.90 -7.70 -10.26
C PHE A 147 25.11 -9.20 -10.04
N GLU A 148 24.30 -10.06 -10.66
CA GLU A 148 24.42 -11.53 -10.60
C GLU A 148 25.05 -12.14 -11.87
N ILE A 149 25.52 -11.31 -12.82
CA ILE A 149 26.32 -11.66 -14.00
C ILE A 149 27.70 -11.02 -13.84
#